data_AF-A0A540KUR1-F1
#
_entry.id   AF-A0A540KUR1-F1
#
_cell.length_a   1.000
_cell.length_b   1.000
_cell.length_c   1.000
_cell.angle_alpha   90.00
_cell.angle_beta   90.00
_cell.angle_gamma   90.00
#
_symmetry.space_group_name_H-M   'P 1'
#
loop_
_entity.id
_entity.type
_entity.pdbx_description
1 polymer ?
#
loop_
_entity_poly.entity_id
_entity_poly.type
_entity_poly.pdbx_seq_one_letter_code
_entity_poly.pdbx_strand_id
1 'polypeptide(L)'
;MESSNGNGSGKGMEVAYEEVEEEANFESDEIERNKMGIMRALVEREDPSSKDVDDFMIRRFLRARDLDIEKATNMFLKYLSWKKSFVPNGSISESEIPKQLAQNKLFMQGVDKTGRPIVVVYGGRHKQTTLEEFKRFVVYTLEKICSSAERLYYEVNVVRVEM
;
A
#
# COMPACT_ATOMS: atom_id res chain seq x y z
N MET A 1 9.29 58.88 23.55
CA MET A 1 8.73 57.57 23.94
C MET A 1 9.12 56.60 22.84
N GLU A 2 10.16 55.81 23.09
CA GLU A 2 10.54 54.70 22.22
C GLU A 2 9.50 53.59 22.35
N SER A 3 9.15 52.97 21.24
CA SER A 3 8.44 51.70 21.23
C SER A 3 9.08 50.83 20.16
N SER A 4 10.02 50.02 20.63
CA SER A 4 10.69 48.96 19.87
C SER A 4 9.65 47.92 19.47
N ASN A 5 9.53 47.65 18.16
CA ASN A 5 8.73 46.55 17.65
C ASN A 5 9.69 45.44 17.17
N GLY A 6 9.93 44.47 18.05
CA GLY A 6 10.67 43.26 17.70
C GLY A 6 9.72 42.28 17.01
N ASN A 7 9.91 42.03 15.72
CA ASN A 7 9.28 40.92 15.03
C ASN A 7 10.29 40.25 14.10
N GLY A 8 10.95 39.22 14.63
CA GLY A 8 11.94 38.44 13.92
C GLY A 8 12.32 37.22 14.73
N SER A 9 11.42 36.22 14.81
CA SER A 9 11.79 34.95 15.48
C SER A 9 11.05 33.68 15.02
N GLY A 10 10.16 33.73 14.02
CA GLY A 10 9.41 32.54 13.58
C GLY A 10 10.06 31.72 12.45
N LYS A 11 10.83 32.37 11.57
CA LYS A 11 11.18 31.79 10.26
C LYS A 11 12.37 30.83 10.27
N GLY A 12 13.28 30.95 11.24
CA GLY A 12 14.44 30.07 11.35
C GLY A 12 14.13 28.73 12.03
N MET A 13 13.04 28.66 12.79
CA MET A 13 12.67 27.47 13.54
C MET A 13 11.87 26.49 12.69
N GLU A 14 10.95 26.98 11.85
CA GLU A 14 10.17 26.17 10.89
C GLU A 14 11.06 25.50 9.83
N VAL A 15 12.03 26.24 9.28
CA VAL A 15 13.00 25.71 8.31
C VAL A 15 13.88 24.62 8.93
N ALA A 16 14.31 24.78 10.19
CA ALA A 16 15.08 23.76 10.89
C ALA A 16 14.26 22.49 11.18
N TYR A 17 12.94 22.60 11.39
CA TYR A 17 12.07 21.43 11.53
C TYR A 17 11.90 20.69 10.21
N GLU A 18 11.71 21.40 9.10
CA GLU A 18 11.59 20.81 7.76
C GLU A 18 12.89 20.10 7.34
N GLU A 19 14.06 20.70 7.55
CA GLU A 19 15.36 20.07 7.25
C GLU A 19 15.59 18.79 8.06
N VAL A 20 15.24 18.80 9.35
CA VAL A 20 15.35 17.63 10.23
C VAL A 20 14.37 16.52 9.84
N GLU A 21 13.14 16.86 9.42
CA GLU A 21 12.17 15.89 8.90
C GLU A 21 12.59 15.29 7.55
N GLU A 22 13.18 16.09 6.66
CA GLU A 22 13.70 15.61 5.38
C GLU A 22 14.90 14.67 5.56
N GLU A 23 15.85 15.00 6.43
CA GLU A 23 17.00 14.13 6.74
C GLU A 23 16.55 12.81 7.38
N ALA A 24 15.62 12.87 8.35
CA ALA A 24 15.07 11.67 8.99
C ALA A 24 14.29 10.78 8.01
N ASN A 25 13.51 11.39 7.10
CA ASN A 25 12.82 10.65 6.04
C ASN A 25 13.81 9.99 5.07
N PHE A 26 14.90 10.69 4.71
CA PHE A 26 15.92 10.16 3.82
C PHE A 26 16.65 8.95 4.42
N GLU A 27 17.08 9.05 5.69
CA GLU A 27 17.73 7.95 6.40
C GLU A 27 16.79 6.73 6.52
N SER A 28 15.51 6.97 6.86
CA SER A 28 14.51 5.90 6.93
C SER A 28 14.30 5.22 5.56
N ASP A 29 14.27 6.00 4.48
CA ASP A 29 14.11 5.48 3.12
C ASP A 29 15.31 4.65 2.68
N GLU A 30 16.53 5.05 3.07
CA GLU A 30 17.74 4.28 2.78
C GLU A 30 17.77 2.95 3.54
N ILE A 31 17.41 2.97 4.83
CA ILE A 31 17.28 1.75 5.63
C ILE A 31 16.25 0.80 5.01
N GLU A 32 15.10 1.32 4.59
CA GLU A 32 14.06 0.52 3.92
C GLU A 32 14.58 -0.09 2.60
N ARG A 33 15.27 0.70 1.76
CA ARG A 33 15.87 0.22 0.50
C ARG A 33 16.87 -0.91 0.73
N ASN A 34 17.76 -0.76 1.70
CA ASN A 34 18.76 -1.78 2.03
C ASN A 34 18.10 -3.07 2.51
N LYS A 35 17.12 -2.97 3.41
CA LYS A 35 16.38 -4.14 3.92
C LYS A 35 15.55 -4.83 2.86
N MET A 36 14.98 -4.08 1.93
CA MET A 36 14.26 -4.62 0.77
C MET A 36 15.17 -5.46 -0.11
N GLY A 37 16.39 -5.00 -0.40
CA GLY A 37 17.36 -5.77 -1.17
C GLY A 37 17.71 -7.11 -0.52
N ILE A 38 17.92 -7.11 0.80
CA ILE A 38 18.19 -8.34 1.57
C ILE A 38 16.98 -9.29 1.52
N MET A 39 15.77 -8.77 1.80
CA MET A 39 14.56 -9.58 1.76
C MET A 39 14.31 -10.15 0.35
N ARG A 40 14.52 -9.38 -0.71
CA ARG A 40 14.39 -9.84 -2.11
C ARG A 40 15.28 -11.05 -2.37
N ALA A 41 16.55 -10.97 -2.00
CA ALA A 41 17.49 -12.06 -2.19
C ALA A 41 17.11 -13.32 -1.39
N LEU A 42 16.62 -13.15 -0.15
CA LEU A 42 16.14 -14.26 0.66
C LEU A 42 14.90 -14.93 0.06
N VAL A 43 13.92 -14.15 -0.37
CA VAL A 43 12.68 -14.69 -0.96
C VAL A 43 12.99 -15.41 -2.27
N GLU A 44 13.80 -14.83 -3.16
CA GLU A 44 14.18 -15.47 -4.44
C GLU A 44 14.95 -16.77 -4.23
N ARG A 45 15.77 -16.85 -3.19
CA ARG A 45 16.48 -18.09 -2.81
C ARG A 45 15.52 -19.21 -2.41
N GLU A 46 14.48 -18.89 -1.61
CA GLU A 46 13.53 -19.87 -1.11
C GLU A 46 12.40 -20.20 -2.12
N ASP A 47 12.00 -19.22 -2.94
CA ASP A 47 11.01 -19.36 -4.00
C ASP A 47 11.49 -18.67 -5.30
N PRO A 48 12.22 -19.38 -6.18
CA PRO A 48 12.77 -18.80 -7.41
C PRO A 48 11.73 -18.18 -8.36
N SER A 49 10.44 -18.54 -8.22
CA SER A 49 9.37 -17.91 -9.02
C SER A 49 9.03 -16.50 -8.57
N SER A 50 9.59 -16.01 -7.45
CA SER A 50 9.36 -14.66 -6.93
C SER A 50 10.24 -13.59 -7.60
N LYS A 51 11.03 -13.94 -8.61
CA LYS A 51 11.99 -13.04 -9.25
C LYS A 51 11.35 -11.74 -9.75
N ASP A 52 10.13 -11.85 -10.30
CA ASP A 52 9.38 -10.73 -10.88
C ASP A 52 8.44 -10.05 -9.86
N VAL A 53 8.60 -10.32 -8.56
CA VAL A 53 7.85 -9.62 -7.51
C VAL A 53 8.24 -8.15 -7.52
N ASP A 54 7.23 -7.29 -7.51
CA ASP A 54 7.35 -5.84 -7.44
C ASP A 54 7.93 -5.33 -6.11
N ASP A 55 8.75 -4.27 -6.16
CA ASP A 55 9.39 -3.65 -5.00
C ASP A 55 8.38 -3.12 -3.99
N PHE A 56 7.26 -2.51 -4.46
CA PHE A 56 6.23 -2.03 -3.54
C PHE A 56 5.59 -3.17 -2.76
N MET A 57 5.48 -4.36 -3.36
CA MET A 57 5.00 -5.54 -2.66
C MET A 57 5.96 -5.92 -1.52
N ILE A 58 7.26 -6.02 -1.76
CA ILE A 58 8.24 -6.37 -0.70
C ILE A 58 8.21 -5.33 0.43
N ARG A 59 8.19 -4.04 0.10
CA ARG A 59 8.12 -2.95 1.10
C ARG A 59 6.89 -3.05 2.00
N ARG A 60 5.71 -3.39 1.44
CA ARG A 60 4.47 -3.55 2.24
C ARG A 60 4.65 -4.60 3.34
N PHE A 61 5.32 -5.72 3.06
CA PHE A 61 5.56 -6.78 4.05
C PHE A 61 6.63 -6.40 5.08
N LEU A 62 7.68 -5.67 4.67
CA LEU A 62 8.66 -5.11 5.60
C LEU A 62 8.00 -4.14 6.57
N ARG A 63 7.23 -3.17 6.07
CA ARG A 63 6.52 -2.18 6.91
C ARG A 63 5.53 -2.86 7.86
N ALA A 64 4.81 -3.88 7.42
CA ALA A 64 3.88 -4.63 8.25
C ALA A 64 4.55 -5.44 9.39
N ARG A 65 5.88 -5.54 9.38
CA ARG A 65 6.69 -6.26 10.37
C ARG A 65 7.80 -5.39 10.94
N ASP A 66 7.59 -4.08 11.01
CA ASP A 66 8.52 -3.12 11.63
C ASP A 66 9.95 -3.21 11.05
N LEU A 67 10.04 -3.48 9.74
CA LEU A 67 11.28 -3.69 9.00
C LEU A 67 12.12 -4.88 9.54
N ASP A 68 11.51 -5.84 10.22
CA ASP A 68 12.11 -7.13 10.61
C ASP A 68 12.15 -8.06 9.38
N ILE A 69 13.37 -8.28 8.87
CA ILE A 69 13.61 -9.01 7.62
C ILE A 69 13.11 -10.45 7.73
N GLU A 70 13.36 -11.12 8.86
CA GLU A 70 13.02 -12.53 9.03
C GLU A 70 11.51 -12.72 9.11
N LYS A 71 10.83 -11.91 9.94
CA LYS A 71 9.37 -11.95 10.05
C LYS A 71 8.69 -11.57 8.74
N ALA A 72 9.20 -10.55 8.04
CA ALA A 72 8.67 -10.13 6.75
C ALA A 72 8.84 -11.20 5.67
N THR A 73 10.04 -11.80 5.57
CA THR A 73 10.33 -12.90 4.62
C THR A 73 9.40 -14.09 4.87
N ASN A 74 9.29 -14.54 6.11
CA ASN A 74 8.42 -15.66 6.48
C ASN A 74 6.94 -15.37 6.18
N MET A 75 6.48 -14.14 6.43
CA MET A 75 5.12 -13.73 6.08
C MET A 75 4.91 -13.70 4.56
N PHE A 76 5.90 -13.22 3.81
CA PHE A 76 5.81 -13.09 2.37
C PHE A 76 5.81 -14.44 1.66
N LEU A 77 6.66 -15.38 2.06
CA LEU A 77 6.66 -16.75 1.51
C LEU A 77 5.33 -17.47 1.78
N LYS A 78 4.75 -17.30 2.97
CA LYS A 78 3.39 -17.81 3.28
C LYS A 78 2.34 -17.18 2.37
N TYR A 79 2.43 -15.88 2.11
CA TYR A 79 1.55 -15.19 1.18
C TYR A 79 1.70 -15.72 -0.25
N LEU A 80 2.92 -15.92 -0.75
CA LEU A 80 3.16 -16.47 -2.10
C LEU A 80 2.56 -17.87 -2.26
N SER A 81 2.75 -18.73 -1.26
CA SER A 81 2.15 -20.07 -1.22
C SER A 81 0.61 -20.01 -1.22
N TRP A 82 0.03 -19.13 -0.40
CA TRP A 82 -1.40 -18.88 -0.39
C TRP A 82 -1.91 -18.32 -1.73
N LYS A 83 -1.19 -17.39 -2.36
CA LYS A 83 -1.59 -16.79 -3.64
C LYS A 83 -1.64 -17.84 -4.74
N LYS A 84 -0.62 -18.71 -4.84
CA LYS A 84 -0.56 -19.83 -5.80
C LYS A 84 -1.74 -20.79 -5.64
N SER A 85 -2.18 -21.05 -4.41
CA SER A 85 -3.28 -21.99 -4.14
C SER A 85 -4.66 -21.36 -4.26
N PHE A 86 -4.84 -20.13 -3.79
CA PHE A 86 -6.15 -19.46 -3.72
C PHE A 86 -6.50 -18.69 -5.01
N VAL A 87 -5.49 -18.11 -5.66
CA VAL A 87 -5.62 -17.29 -6.88
C VAL A 87 -4.72 -17.85 -8.00
N PRO A 88 -4.93 -19.10 -8.44
CA PRO A 88 -4.02 -19.78 -9.37
C PRO A 88 -3.93 -19.10 -10.74
N ASN A 89 -4.98 -18.39 -11.15
CA ASN A 89 -5.03 -17.65 -12.43
C ASN A 89 -4.49 -16.22 -12.31
N GLY A 90 -3.88 -15.87 -11.18
CA GLY A 90 -3.29 -14.54 -10.92
C GLY A 90 -4.30 -13.45 -10.54
N SER A 91 -5.59 -13.62 -10.83
CA SER A 91 -6.67 -12.74 -10.36
C SER A 91 -7.97 -13.51 -10.14
N ILE A 92 -8.89 -12.92 -9.37
CA ILE A 92 -10.26 -13.41 -9.23
C ILE A 92 -11.13 -12.76 -10.32
N SER A 93 -11.89 -13.57 -11.07
CA SER A 93 -12.82 -13.08 -12.09
C SER A 93 -14.23 -12.81 -11.52
N GLU A 94 -14.99 -11.92 -12.15
CA GLU A 94 -16.33 -11.54 -11.69
C GLU A 94 -17.34 -12.71 -11.73
N SER A 95 -17.13 -13.66 -12.64
CA SER A 95 -17.93 -14.89 -12.74
C SER A 95 -17.76 -15.83 -11.56
N GLU A 96 -16.69 -15.69 -10.77
CA GLU A 96 -16.47 -16.46 -9.54
C GLU A 96 -17.21 -15.87 -8.33
N ILE A 97 -17.67 -14.61 -8.43
CA ILE A 97 -18.27 -13.84 -7.33
C ILE A 97 -19.61 -13.16 -7.67
N PRO A 98 -20.49 -13.75 -8.52
CA PRO A 98 -21.66 -13.06 -9.04
C PRO A 98 -22.67 -12.68 -7.96
N LYS A 99 -22.85 -13.49 -6.91
CA LYS A 99 -23.82 -13.21 -5.84
C LYS A 99 -23.31 -12.14 -4.90
N GLN A 100 -21.99 -12.02 -4.73
CA GLN A 100 -21.38 -10.96 -3.94
C GLN A 100 -21.45 -9.61 -4.67
N LEU A 101 -21.16 -9.60 -5.98
CA LEU A 101 -21.27 -8.38 -6.81
C LEU A 101 -22.71 -7.86 -6.90
N ALA A 102 -23.69 -8.76 -7.06
CA ALA A 102 -25.10 -8.41 -7.13
C ALA A 102 -25.64 -7.70 -5.87
N GLN A 103 -24.95 -7.80 -4.73
CA GLN A 103 -25.36 -7.09 -3.50
C GLN A 103 -25.12 -5.58 -3.55
N ASN A 104 -24.31 -5.11 -4.51
CA ASN A 104 -24.03 -3.69 -4.75
C ASN A 104 -23.73 -2.92 -3.44
N LYS A 105 -22.78 -3.48 -2.67
CA LYS A 105 -22.49 -3.06 -1.29
C LYS A 105 -21.11 -2.43 -1.12
N LEU A 106 -20.31 -2.34 -2.18
CA LEU A 106 -18.97 -1.77 -2.14
C LEU A 106 -18.78 -0.82 -3.31
N PHE A 107 -18.25 0.36 -3.02
CA PHE A 107 -18.02 1.42 -3.98
C PHE A 107 -16.62 1.99 -3.78
N MET A 108 -15.95 2.28 -4.89
CA MET A 108 -14.65 2.94 -4.94
C MET A 108 -14.79 4.17 -5.83
N GLN A 109 -15.08 5.31 -5.24
CA GLN A 109 -15.27 6.57 -5.96
C GLN A 109 -14.52 7.69 -5.23
N GLY A 110 -13.47 8.17 -5.87
CA GLY A 110 -12.65 9.27 -5.38
C GLY A 110 -11.45 8.85 -4.53
N VAL A 111 -10.73 9.89 -4.12
CA VAL A 111 -9.51 9.82 -3.31
C VAL A 111 -9.62 10.79 -2.14
N ASP A 112 -8.86 10.54 -1.08
CA ASP A 112 -8.70 11.49 0.01
C ASP A 112 -7.74 12.64 -0.36
N LYS A 113 -7.49 13.55 0.60
CA LYS A 113 -6.62 14.72 0.42
C LYS A 113 -5.17 14.38 0.08
N THR A 114 -4.76 13.13 0.29
CA THR A 114 -3.41 12.62 0.03
C THR A 114 -3.37 11.68 -1.19
N GLY A 115 -4.46 11.62 -1.97
CA GLY A 115 -4.53 10.78 -3.17
C GLY A 115 -4.81 9.30 -2.90
N ARG A 116 -5.16 8.90 -1.68
CA ARG A 116 -5.44 7.50 -1.36
C ARG A 116 -6.87 7.13 -1.77
N PRO A 117 -7.10 6.00 -2.46
CA PRO A 117 -8.45 5.57 -2.84
C PRO A 117 -9.38 5.41 -1.63
N ILE A 118 -10.62 5.89 -1.78
CA ILE A 118 -11.66 5.74 -0.75
C ILE A 118 -12.58 4.58 -1.10
N VAL A 119 -12.82 3.71 -0.13
CA VAL A 119 -13.74 2.57 -0.22
C VAL A 119 -14.92 2.80 0.70
N VAL A 120 -16.13 2.74 0.16
CA VAL A 120 -17.38 2.83 0.92
C VAL A 120 -18.09 1.49 0.88
N VAL A 121 -18.39 0.94 2.07
CA VAL A 121 -19.07 -0.35 2.21
C VAL A 121 -20.40 -0.18 2.94
N TYR A 122 -21.49 -0.62 2.31
CA TYR A 122 -22.83 -0.64 2.90
C TYR A 122 -23.08 -1.97 3.61
N GLY A 123 -22.71 -2.06 4.89
CA GLY A 123 -22.87 -3.27 5.70
C GLY A 123 -24.29 -3.82 5.72
N GLY A 124 -25.31 -2.94 5.76
CA GLY A 124 -26.73 -3.34 5.73
C GLY A 124 -27.20 -4.01 4.43
N ARG A 125 -26.42 -3.96 3.35
CA ARG A 125 -26.69 -4.69 2.10
C ARG A 125 -26.04 -6.08 2.07
N HIS A 126 -25.28 -6.45 3.10
CA HIS A 126 -24.64 -7.76 3.16
C HIS A 126 -25.69 -8.87 3.28
N LYS A 127 -25.66 -9.81 2.33
CA LYS A 127 -26.39 -11.08 2.39
C LYS A 127 -25.39 -12.22 2.43
N GLN A 128 -25.64 -13.18 3.32
CA GLN A 128 -24.78 -14.35 3.45
C GLN A 128 -24.79 -15.15 2.14
N THR A 129 -23.61 -15.54 1.67
CA THR A 129 -23.40 -16.48 0.55
C THR A 129 -22.53 -17.63 1.05
N THR A 130 -21.97 -18.42 0.14
CA THR A 130 -20.90 -19.36 0.53
C THR A 130 -19.69 -18.57 1.04
N LEU A 131 -19.01 -19.13 2.05
CA LEU A 131 -17.79 -18.55 2.61
C LEU A 131 -16.70 -18.42 1.54
N GLU A 132 -16.62 -19.38 0.62
CA GLU A 132 -15.64 -19.36 -0.47
C GLU A 132 -15.85 -18.18 -1.42
N GLU A 133 -17.08 -17.96 -1.87
CA GLU A 133 -17.42 -16.81 -2.74
C GLU A 133 -17.16 -15.49 -2.01
N PHE A 134 -17.46 -15.42 -0.71
CA PHE A 134 -17.16 -14.23 0.10
C PHE A 134 -15.66 -13.97 0.23
N LYS A 135 -14.84 -14.99 0.47
CA LYS A 135 -13.36 -14.84 0.50
C LYS A 135 -12.83 -14.36 -0.85
N ARG A 136 -13.29 -14.95 -1.96
CA ARG A 136 -12.92 -14.50 -3.31
C ARG A 136 -13.33 -13.06 -3.58
N PHE A 137 -14.51 -12.65 -3.14
CA PHE A 137 -14.97 -11.26 -3.26
C PHE A 137 -14.09 -10.27 -2.48
N VAL A 138 -13.66 -10.65 -1.27
CA VAL A 138 -12.74 -9.83 -0.47
C VAL A 138 -11.40 -9.69 -1.18
N VAL A 139 -10.84 -10.78 -1.71
CA VAL A 139 -9.57 -10.75 -2.46
C VAL A 139 -9.70 -9.90 -3.73
N TYR A 140 -10.73 -10.14 -4.54
CA TYR A 140 -11.05 -9.34 -5.74
C TYR A 140 -11.09 -7.85 -5.42
N THR A 141 -11.80 -7.48 -4.34
CA THR A 141 -11.94 -6.08 -3.93
C THR A 141 -10.59 -5.48 -3.54
N LEU A 142 -9.81 -6.17 -2.71
CA LEU A 142 -8.50 -5.68 -2.27
C LEU A 142 -7.52 -5.51 -3.44
N GLU A 143 -7.55 -6.43 -4.42
CA GLU A 143 -6.76 -6.30 -5.65
C GLU A 143 -7.15 -5.05 -6.44
N LYS A 144 -8.46 -4.80 -6.64
CA LYS A 144 -8.93 -3.58 -7.32
C LYS A 144 -8.51 -2.31 -6.60
N ILE A 145 -8.54 -2.29 -5.27
CA ILE A 145 -8.09 -1.15 -4.46
C ILE A 145 -6.59 -0.92 -4.68
N CYS A 146 -5.76 -1.96 -4.55
CA CYS A 146 -4.31 -1.85 -4.77
C CYS A 146 -3.97 -1.33 -6.16
N SER A 147 -4.60 -1.86 -7.22
CA SER A 147 -4.38 -1.39 -8.59
C SER A 147 -4.83 0.06 -8.80
N SER A 148 -5.91 0.49 -8.14
CA SER A 148 -6.35 1.88 -8.22
C SER A 148 -5.37 2.86 -7.54
N ALA A 149 -4.78 2.44 -6.41
CA ALA A 149 -3.79 3.24 -5.70
C ALA A 149 -2.52 3.42 -6.54
N GLU A 150 -2.08 2.36 -7.21
CA GLU A 150 -0.91 2.40 -8.12
C GLU A 150 -1.16 3.34 -9.31
N ARG A 151 -2.32 3.24 -9.96
CA ARG A 151 -2.69 4.12 -11.09
C ARG A 151 -2.71 5.59 -10.70
N LEU A 152 -3.32 5.92 -9.56
CA LEU A 152 -3.43 7.30 -9.08
C LEU A 152 -2.10 7.86 -8.60
N TYR A 153 -1.20 7.01 -8.08
CA TYR A 153 0.18 7.42 -7.79
C TYR A 153 0.90 7.92 -9.04
N TYR A 154 0.72 7.27 -10.19
CA TYR A 154 1.32 7.72 -11.44
C TYR A 154 0.61 8.96 -12.01
N GLU A 155 -0.73 9.01 -12.00
CA GLU A 155 -1.46 10.18 -12.51
C GLU A 155 -1.20 11.46 -11.68
N VAL A 156 -1.13 11.36 -10.35
CA VAL A 156 -0.88 12.53 -9.48
C VAL A 156 0.58 12.97 -9.52
N ASN A 157 1.55 12.04 -9.58
CA ASN A 157 2.96 12.42 -9.61
C ASN A 157 3.46 12.83 -11.00
N VAL A 158 2.91 12.31 -12.10
CA VAL A 158 3.22 12.81 -13.45
C VAL A 158 2.76 14.27 -13.59
N VAL A 159 1.56 14.60 -13.12
CA VAL A 159 1.04 15.99 -13.15
C VAL A 159 1.86 16.92 -12.25
N ARG A 160 2.44 16.42 -11.16
CA ARG A 160 3.25 17.23 -10.23
C ARG A 160 4.71 17.44 -10.68
N VAL A 161 5.25 16.57 -11.54
CA VAL A 161 6.60 16.71 -12.11
C VAL A 161 6.60 17.65 -13.33
N GLU A 162 5.45 17.91 -13.94
CA GLU A 162 5.31 18.84 -15.08
C GLU A 162 4.89 20.28 -14.70
N MET A 163 5.01 20.69 -13.42
CA MET A 163 4.78 22.08 -12.98
C MET A 163 6.05 22.77 -12.47
#